data_AF-A0A5J5J3Z0-F1
#
_entry.id   AF-A0A5J5J3Z0-F1
#
_cell.length_a   1.000
_cell.length_b   1.000
_cell.length_c   1.000
_cell.angle_alpha   90.00
_cell.angle_beta   90.00
_cell.angle_gamma   90.00
#
_symmetry.space_group_name_H-M   'P 1'
#
loop_
_entity.id
_entity.type
_entity.pdbx_description
1 polymer ?
#
loop_
_entity_poly.entity_id
_entity_poly.type
_entity_poly.pdbx_seq_one_letter_code
_entity_poly.pdbx_strand_id
1 'polypeptide(L)'
;MTDIKGGYQRPTASSYVSSSWEDHKDRPTPSTEPGTDYGVAYGTTLYAPEDFEVIGVDHSNDGPEGRRLSLLLGDGSPTSSIHLSEIWVSEGQRGKRGDAVGKTGASAWGSDWGVGAHVHQTLWENMPIRFGTWATIDFEARVGDDNDGATLFDQTVALEQAFLNAAQGESLVVDGIFVETLPDGSEGKTKAAIKRYQTYLKGRGWYDGEIDGYWGGQTQAGHEKRYPEWVAETTPAPNPSYHTATVADLAELEYVNGLQKIAHLYGYGANQAQESWMDNRWGGGSQSGLQAFLDQNHGGSLATWLRSRWGYSDNDDLWGPNMRAAAVRAEHENFLAL
;
A
#
# COMPACT_ATOMS: atom_id res chain seq x y z
N MET A 1 16.34 -30.62 7.24
CA MET A 1 17.29 -31.02 6.19
C MET A 1 17.87 -29.71 5.64
N THR A 2 18.74 -29.68 4.64
CA THR A 2 18.88 -28.44 3.86
C THR A 2 17.61 -28.28 3.03
N ASP A 3 16.94 -27.14 3.15
CA ASP A 3 15.71 -26.87 2.40
C ASP A 3 16.03 -26.81 0.90
N ILE A 4 15.12 -27.33 0.08
CA ILE A 4 15.27 -27.32 -1.38
C ILE A 4 14.78 -25.96 -1.85
N LYS A 5 15.42 -25.40 -2.87
CA LYS A 5 15.00 -24.11 -3.41
C LYS A 5 13.55 -24.10 -3.87
N GLY A 6 12.78 -23.12 -3.40
CA GLY A 6 11.36 -22.96 -3.68
C GLY A 6 10.46 -23.44 -2.53
N GLY A 7 9.16 -23.15 -2.60
CA GLY A 7 8.24 -23.41 -1.48
C GLY A 7 8.01 -22.20 -0.57
N TYR A 8 8.33 -21.01 -1.07
CA TYR A 8 8.17 -19.78 -0.29
C TYR A 8 6.69 -19.50 -0.05
N GLN A 9 6.38 -18.96 1.12
CA GLN A 9 5.09 -18.33 1.32
C GLN A 9 5.13 -16.87 0.87
N ARG A 10 4.04 -16.37 0.30
CA ARG A 10 3.82 -14.93 0.15
C ARG A 10 4.04 -14.18 1.47
N PRO A 11 4.59 -12.95 1.43
CA PRO A 11 4.94 -12.18 2.62
C PRO A 11 3.72 -11.64 3.40
N THR A 12 2.50 -11.78 2.85
CA THR A 12 1.26 -11.28 3.44
C THR A 12 0.06 -12.14 3.03
N ALA A 13 -1.08 -11.90 3.69
CA ALA A 13 -2.35 -12.58 3.44
C ALA A 13 -3.07 -12.18 2.14
N SER A 14 -2.57 -11.18 1.44
CA SER A 14 -3.10 -10.80 0.13
C SER A 14 -2.72 -11.83 -0.94
N SER A 15 -3.72 -12.29 -1.71
CA SER A 15 -3.50 -13.00 -2.97
C SER A 15 -3.44 -12.07 -4.18
N TYR A 16 -3.64 -10.76 -3.97
CA TYR A 16 -3.70 -9.77 -5.04
C TYR A 16 -2.30 -9.26 -5.39
N VAL A 17 -1.78 -9.74 -6.53
CA VAL A 17 -0.59 -9.17 -7.18
C VAL A 17 -0.99 -7.90 -7.93
N SER A 18 -0.54 -6.75 -7.45
CA SER A 18 -0.82 -5.45 -8.06
C SER A 18 0.15 -5.11 -9.19
N SER A 19 1.37 -5.65 -9.16
CA SER A 19 2.36 -5.57 -10.24
C SER A 19 3.29 -6.79 -10.17
N SER A 20 3.47 -7.48 -11.28
CA SER A 20 4.31 -8.68 -11.34
C SER A 20 5.80 -8.35 -11.48
N TRP A 21 6.65 -9.35 -11.20
CA TRP A 21 8.09 -9.27 -11.50
C TRP A 21 8.38 -8.92 -12.96
N GLU A 22 7.59 -9.45 -13.91
CA GLU A 22 7.75 -9.10 -15.33
C GLU A 22 7.34 -7.65 -15.59
N ASP A 23 6.25 -7.15 -15.00
CA ASP A 23 5.83 -5.75 -15.14
C ASP A 23 6.92 -4.78 -14.66
N HIS A 24 7.62 -5.12 -13.56
CA HIS A 24 8.73 -4.32 -13.04
C HIS A 24 9.92 -4.23 -14.00
N LYS A 25 10.13 -5.24 -14.84
CA LYS A 25 11.14 -5.23 -15.89
C LYS A 25 10.68 -4.53 -17.15
N ASP A 26 9.41 -4.68 -17.52
CA ASP A 26 8.87 -4.23 -18.80
C ASP A 26 8.39 -2.76 -18.78
N ARG A 27 8.32 -2.13 -17.61
CA ARG A 27 7.97 -0.71 -17.47
C ARG A 27 8.96 0.20 -18.22
N PRO A 28 8.56 1.44 -18.62
CA PRO A 28 9.38 2.33 -19.44
C PRO A 28 10.79 2.64 -18.87
N THR A 29 10.93 2.60 -17.54
CA THR A 29 12.23 2.63 -16.86
C THR A 29 12.33 1.38 -15.98
N PRO A 30 12.95 0.30 -16.46
CA PRO A 30 13.00 -0.98 -15.75
C PRO A 30 13.56 -0.83 -14.33
N SER A 31 13.01 -1.60 -13.39
CA SER A 31 13.51 -1.60 -12.01
C SER A 31 14.96 -2.09 -11.95
N THR A 32 15.76 -1.47 -11.07
CA THR A 32 17.06 -1.98 -10.66
C THR A 32 16.94 -3.08 -9.61
N GLU A 33 15.76 -3.25 -9.04
CA GLU A 33 15.39 -4.31 -8.11
C GLU A 33 13.99 -4.84 -8.52
N PRO A 34 13.86 -5.58 -9.63
CA PRO A 34 12.57 -6.12 -10.03
C PRO A 34 12.06 -7.12 -8.99
N GLY A 35 10.79 -7.00 -8.63
CA GLY A 35 10.13 -7.83 -7.62
C GLY A 35 8.64 -7.92 -7.91
N THR A 36 7.91 -8.57 -7.01
CA THR A 36 6.45 -8.69 -7.08
C THR A 36 5.80 -7.79 -6.05
N ASP A 37 4.84 -6.98 -6.48
CA ASP A 37 4.03 -6.12 -5.60
C ASP A 37 2.75 -6.84 -5.20
N TYR A 38 2.57 -7.02 -3.90
CA TYR A 38 1.32 -7.50 -3.31
C TYR A 38 0.53 -6.32 -2.78
N GLY A 39 -0.58 -6.01 -3.44
CA GLY A 39 -1.48 -4.95 -3.01
C GLY A 39 -2.14 -5.33 -1.70
N VAL A 40 -1.86 -4.57 -0.63
CA VAL A 40 -2.30 -4.91 0.73
C VAL A 40 -2.41 -3.64 1.57
N ALA A 41 -3.33 -3.64 2.53
CA ALA A 41 -3.52 -2.51 3.43
C ALA A 41 -2.24 -2.20 4.22
N TYR A 42 -2.01 -0.90 4.46
CA TYR A 42 -0.93 -0.42 5.30
C TYR A 42 -1.03 -1.01 6.71
N GLY A 43 0.09 -1.43 7.28
CA GLY A 43 0.13 -1.94 8.65
C GLY A 43 -0.29 -3.42 8.79
N THR A 44 -0.56 -4.11 7.68
CA THR A 44 -0.84 -5.55 7.68
C THR A 44 0.42 -6.31 8.11
N THR A 45 0.27 -7.39 8.87
CA THR A 45 1.41 -8.21 9.30
C THR A 45 2.22 -8.73 8.11
N LEU A 46 3.54 -8.58 8.18
CA LEU A 46 4.53 -9.14 7.27
C LEU A 46 5.06 -10.45 7.86
N TYR A 47 5.09 -11.52 7.06
CA TYR A 47 5.57 -12.83 7.47
C TYR A 47 6.81 -13.27 6.70
N ALA A 48 7.70 -14.01 7.35
CA ALA A 48 8.90 -14.55 6.74
C ALA A 48 8.55 -15.61 5.65
N PRO A 49 9.07 -15.49 4.41
CA PRO A 49 8.77 -16.42 3.33
C PRO A 49 9.22 -17.88 3.53
N GLU A 50 10.23 -18.08 4.36
CA GLU A 50 10.87 -19.36 4.68
C GLU A 50 11.60 -19.18 6.04
N ASP A 51 12.17 -20.24 6.61
CA ASP A 51 13.22 -20.12 7.61
C ASP A 51 14.26 -19.08 7.17
N PHE A 52 14.78 -18.33 8.13
CA PHE A 52 15.58 -17.17 7.76
C PHE A 52 16.68 -16.83 8.74
N GLU A 53 17.66 -16.10 8.22
CA GLU A 53 18.55 -15.22 8.94
C GLU A 53 18.36 -13.79 8.43
N VAL A 54 18.20 -12.81 9.33
CA VAL A 54 18.12 -11.39 8.94
C VAL A 54 19.50 -10.91 8.53
N ILE A 55 19.65 -10.48 7.29
CA ILE A 55 20.94 -10.03 6.71
C ILE A 55 21.00 -8.54 6.41
N GLY A 56 19.91 -7.81 6.62
CA GLY A 56 19.89 -6.36 6.50
C GLY A 56 18.57 -5.76 7.01
N VAL A 57 18.67 -4.68 7.77
CA VAL A 57 17.51 -3.90 8.22
C VAL A 57 17.74 -2.42 7.95
N ASP A 58 16.82 -1.79 7.22
CA ASP A 58 16.74 -0.33 7.09
C ASP A 58 15.40 0.16 7.66
N HIS A 59 15.47 1.00 8.68
CA HIS A 59 14.30 1.63 9.31
C HIS A 59 13.98 3.01 8.75
N SER A 60 14.80 3.55 7.84
CA SER A 60 14.54 4.82 7.18
C SER A 60 13.44 4.67 6.15
N ASN A 61 12.67 5.73 5.92
CA ASN A 61 11.73 5.82 4.81
C ASN A 61 12.35 6.55 3.61
N ASP A 62 13.67 6.76 3.63
CA ASP A 62 14.41 7.47 2.59
C ASP A 62 14.59 6.61 1.33
N GLY A 63 14.80 7.28 0.20
CA GLY A 63 15.02 6.63 -1.08
C GLY A 63 13.80 5.86 -1.62
N PRO A 64 13.93 5.22 -2.79
CA PRO A 64 12.81 4.54 -3.43
C PRO A 64 12.31 3.32 -2.64
N GLU A 65 13.18 2.66 -1.87
CA GLU A 65 12.86 1.42 -1.15
C GLU A 65 12.08 1.69 0.14
N GLY A 66 12.34 2.83 0.79
CA GLY A 66 11.91 3.08 2.15
C GLY A 66 12.40 1.99 3.10
N ARG A 67 11.59 1.62 4.09
CA ARG A 67 11.99 0.62 5.08
C ARG A 67 12.12 -0.74 4.43
N ARG A 68 13.25 -1.39 4.69
CA ARG A 68 13.66 -2.63 4.05
C ARG A 68 14.02 -3.67 5.09
N LEU A 69 13.48 -4.87 4.91
CA LEU A 69 13.93 -6.07 5.58
C LEU A 69 14.55 -7.02 4.55
N SER A 70 15.80 -7.40 4.74
CA SER A 70 16.50 -8.36 3.90
C SER A 70 16.79 -9.63 4.68
N LEU A 71 16.39 -10.77 4.12
CA LEU A 71 16.52 -12.10 4.73
C LEU A 71 17.38 -13.00 3.84
N LEU A 72 18.20 -13.84 4.45
CA LEU A 72 18.77 -15.02 3.83
C LEU A 72 17.89 -16.21 4.20
N LEU A 73 17.27 -16.83 3.21
CA LEU A 73 16.40 -17.98 3.41
C LEU A 73 17.23 -19.24 3.65
N GLY A 74 16.63 -20.27 4.26
CA GLY A 74 17.23 -21.56 4.60
C GLY A 74 17.77 -22.33 3.39
N ASP A 75 17.23 -22.09 2.21
CA ASP A 75 17.73 -22.61 0.93
C ASP A 75 18.94 -21.84 0.36
N GLY A 76 19.37 -20.77 1.05
CA GLY A 76 20.48 -19.90 0.68
C GLY A 76 20.13 -18.77 -0.29
N SER A 77 18.85 -18.60 -0.65
CA SER A 77 18.39 -17.50 -1.49
C SER A 77 18.14 -16.23 -0.66
N PRO A 78 18.72 -15.07 -1.03
CA PRO A 78 18.36 -13.81 -0.41
C PRO A 78 16.98 -13.33 -0.87
N THR A 79 16.25 -12.66 0.02
CA THR A 79 15.00 -11.98 -0.30
C THR A 79 14.91 -10.64 0.40
N SER A 80 14.09 -9.72 -0.13
CA SER A 80 13.86 -8.43 0.51
C SER A 80 12.40 -8.01 0.39
N SER A 81 11.88 -7.49 1.49
CA SER A 81 10.57 -6.84 1.58
C SER A 81 10.80 -5.35 1.83
N ILE A 82 10.25 -4.49 0.97
CA ILE A 82 10.43 -3.03 1.05
C ILE A 82 9.08 -2.30 1.21
N HIS A 83 9.14 -0.98 1.32
CA HIS A 83 8.02 -0.09 1.63
C HIS A 83 7.37 -0.31 3.00
N LEU A 84 8.10 -0.92 3.94
CA LEU A 84 7.52 -1.37 5.22
C LEU A 84 7.12 -0.20 6.14
N SER A 85 6.13 -0.44 7.00
CA SER A 85 5.77 0.52 8.05
C SER A 85 6.51 0.26 9.35
N GLU A 86 6.81 -1.00 9.65
CA GLU A 86 7.42 -1.44 10.90
C GLU A 86 8.24 -2.72 10.66
N ILE A 87 9.36 -2.87 11.38
CA ILE A 87 10.20 -4.07 11.35
C ILE A 87 10.44 -4.50 12.80
N TRP A 88 10.19 -5.77 13.11
CA TRP A 88 10.23 -6.32 14.48
C TRP A 88 11.45 -7.17 14.77
N VAL A 89 12.19 -7.52 13.72
CA VAL A 89 13.40 -8.35 13.81
C VAL A 89 14.66 -7.50 13.66
N SER A 90 15.81 -8.03 14.07
CA SER A 90 17.10 -7.35 13.99
C SER A 90 18.12 -8.18 13.21
N GLU A 91 19.15 -7.54 12.64
CA GLU A 91 20.22 -8.24 11.91
C GLU A 91 20.84 -9.39 12.73
N GLY A 92 21.08 -10.52 12.06
CA GLY A 92 21.56 -11.76 12.65
C GLY A 92 20.49 -12.60 13.36
N GLN A 93 19.27 -12.08 13.57
CA GLN A 93 18.17 -12.87 14.11
C GLN A 93 17.81 -14.01 13.14
N ARG A 94 17.50 -15.18 13.69
CA ARG A 94 16.99 -16.31 12.93
C ARG A 94 15.56 -16.64 13.34
N GLY A 95 14.79 -17.16 12.41
CA GLY A 95 13.41 -17.55 12.64
C GLY A 95 12.94 -18.61 11.66
N LYS A 96 11.64 -18.82 11.64
CA LYS A 96 10.96 -19.85 10.87
C LYS A 96 10.06 -19.25 9.80
N ARG A 97 9.80 -20.02 8.74
CA ARG A 97 8.73 -19.74 7.77
C ARG A 97 7.44 -19.44 8.53
N GLY A 98 6.74 -18.35 8.19
CA GLY A 98 5.51 -17.98 8.89
C GLY A 98 5.68 -17.05 10.08
N ASP A 99 6.89 -16.85 10.60
CA ASP A 99 7.10 -15.91 11.70
C ASP A 99 6.72 -14.48 11.28
N ALA A 100 6.05 -13.75 12.17
CA ALA A 100 5.75 -12.36 11.95
C ALA A 100 7.01 -11.50 12.15
N VAL A 101 7.40 -10.75 11.13
CA VAL A 101 8.69 -10.03 11.09
C VAL A 101 8.55 -8.52 10.99
N GLY A 102 7.33 -8.01 10.79
CA GLY A 102 7.06 -6.58 10.71
C GLY A 102 5.65 -6.31 10.20
N LYS A 103 5.49 -5.14 9.57
CA LYS A 103 4.25 -4.72 8.92
C LYS A 103 4.51 -4.13 7.53
N THR A 104 3.61 -4.45 6.60
CA THR A 104 3.53 -3.83 5.28
C THR A 104 3.28 -2.34 5.39
N GLY A 105 3.58 -1.57 4.34
CA GLY A 105 3.45 -0.12 4.41
C GLY A 105 3.33 0.53 3.06
N ALA A 106 3.85 1.75 3.00
CA ALA A 106 3.89 2.62 1.84
C ALA A 106 5.14 3.51 1.84
N SER A 107 6.17 3.14 2.62
CA SER A 107 7.28 4.05 2.89
C SER A 107 8.18 4.19 1.67
N ALA A 108 8.49 5.42 1.27
CA ALA A 108 9.50 5.76 0.27
C ALA A 108 9.73 7.28 0.28
N TRP A 109 10.85 7.73 -0.29
CA TRP A 109 11.16 9.13 -0.58
C TRP A 109 11.05 10.08 0.63
N GLY A 110 11.44 9.59 1.81
CA GLY A 110 11.38 10.33 3.08
C GLY A 110 9.98 10.40 3.70
N SER A 111 9.02 9.62 3.19
CA SER A 111 7.63 9.59 3.63
C SER A 111 7.21 8.18 4.00
N ASP A 112 6.42 8.03 5.07
CA ASP A 112 5.77 6.75 5.40
C ASP A 112 4.65 6.38 4.41
N TRP A 113 4.27 7.32 3.54
CA TRP A 113 3.32 7.19 2.44
C TRP A 113 3.90 7.78 1.14
N GLY A 114 5.10 7.33 0.77
CA GLY A 114 5.77 7.75 -0.48
C GLY A 114 5.24 7.04 -1.73
N VAL A 115 4.58 5.90 -1.57
CA VAL A 115 3.98 5.09 -2.64
C VAL A 115 2.57 4.61 -2.24
N GLY A 116 1.86 3.91 -3.13
CA GLY A 116 0.61 3.23 -2.75
C GLY A 116 0.88 2.13 -1.72
N ALA A 117 -0.10 1.76 -0.89
CA ALA A 117 0.08 0.69 0.10
C ALA A 117 0.25 -0.68 -0.57
N HIS A 118 1.40 -1.30 -0.35
CA HIS A 118 1.74 -2.65 -0.84
C HIS A 118 2.97 -3.19 -0.09
N VAL A 119 3.33 -4.45 -0.34
CA VAL A 119 4.69 -4.93 -0.09
C VAL A 119 5.31 -5.36 -1.41
N HIS A 120 6.47 -4.80 -1.73
CA HIS A 120 7.30 -5.24 -2.85
C HIS A 120 8.25 -6.32 -2.34
N GLN A 121 8.17 -7.52 -2.93
CA GLN A 121 9.00 -8.67 -2.57
C GLN A 121 9.99 -8.98 -3.69
N THR A 122 11.27 -9.00 -3.34
CA THR A 122 12.34 -9.36 -4.28
C THR A 122 13.01 -10.66 -3.88
N LEU A 123 13.45 -11.45 -4.86
CA LEU A 123 14.18 -12.69 -4.65
C LEU A 123 15.44 -12.71 -5.52
N TRP A 124 16.55 -13.16 -4.93
CA TRP A 124 17.79 -13.46 -5.66
C TRP A 124 18.06 -14.95 -5.64
N GLU A 125 18.60 -15.45 -6.75
CA GLU A 125 18.94 -16.86 -6.87
C GLU A 125 19.98 -17.26 -5.81
N ASN A 126 21.02 -16.46 -5.55
CA ASN A 126 22.03 -16.71 -4.52
C ASN A 126 22.68 -15.40 -4.04
N MET A 127 23.41 -15.47 -2.93
CA MET A 127 24.39 -14.45 -2.53
C MET A 127 25.55 -14.31 -3.55
N PRO A 128 26.20 -13.13 -3.64
CA PRO A 128 25.81 -11.87 -2.99
C PRO A 128 24.61 -11.22 -3.68
N ILE A 129 23.84 -10.41 -2.94
CA ILE A 129 22.78 -9.56 -3.51
C ILE A 129 23.38 -8.67 -4.61
N ARG A 130 22.72 -8.63 -5.77
CA ARG A 130 23.10 -7.80 -6.92
C ARG A 130 21.89 -7.01 -7.39
N PHE A 131 22.10 -5.74 -7.68
CA PHE A 131 21.08 -4.90 -8.29
C PHE A 131 21.27 -4.83 -9.81
N GLY A 132 20.16 -4.76 -10.53
CA GLY A 132 20.07 -4.67 -11.97
C GLY A 132 18.78 -5.31 -12.48
N THR A 133 18.36 -4.90 -13.68
CA THR A 133 17.12 -5.35 -14.33
C THR A 133 17.02 -6.88 -14.51
N TRP A 134 18.15 -7.58 -14.49
CA TRP A 134 18.21 -9.04 -14.67
C TRP A 134 18.83 -9.76 -13.48
N ALA A 135 18.95 -9.08 -12.33
CA ALA A 135 19.68 -9.59 -11.19
C ALA A 135 18.80 -10.42 -10.22
N THR A 136 17.48 -10.28 -10.32
CA THR A 136 16.49 -10.95 -9.48
C THR A 136 15.74 -12.02 -10.27
N ILE A 137 15.01 -12.88 -9.57
CA ILE A 137 14.13 -13.90 -10.14
C ILE A 137 12.70 -13.68 -9.64
N ASP A 138 11.72 -14.22 -10.37
CA ASP A 138 10.31 -14.13 -10.01
C ASP A 138 10.02 -14.91 -8.71
N PHE A 139 9.75 -14.17 -7.63
CA PHE A 139 9.38 -14.73 -6.33
C PHE A 139 8.03 -15.46 -6.38
N GLU A 140 7.05 -14.91 -7.10
CA GLU A 140 5.69 -15.47 -7.16
C GLU A 140 5.68 -16.82 -7.87
N ALA A 141 6.51 -16.99 -8.91
CA ALA A 141 6.71 -18.27 -9.57
C ALA A 141 7.36 -19.35 -8.67
N ARG A 142 7.88 -18.98 -7.49
CA ARG A 142 8.49 -19.88 -6.51
C ARG A 142 7.64 -20.05 -5.24
N VAL A 143 6.46 -19.42 -5.19
CA VAL A 143 5.48 -19.61 -4.12
C VAL A 143 4.85 -21.00 -4.22
N GLY A 144 4.78 -21.72 -3.10
CA GLY A 144 4.18 -23.05 -3.07
C GLY A 144 4.53 -23.85 -1.82
N ASP A 145 4.34 -25.16 -1.92
CA ASP A 145 4.64 -26.11 -0.85
C ASP A 145 6.16 -26.25 -0.64
N ASP A 146 6.57 -26.27 0.63
CA ASP A 146 7.95 -26.51 1.06
C ASP A 146 8.21 -28.02 1.21
N ASN A 147 9.47 -28.43 1.07
CA ASN A 147 9.93 -29.81 1.07
C ASN A 147 10.48 -30.29 2.42
N ASP A 148 10.33 -29.51 3.49
CA ASP A 148 10.84 -29.80 4.84
C ASP A 148 10.07 -30.92 5.58
N GLY A 149 9.00 -31.44 4.99
CA GLY A 149 8.35 -32.69 5.41
C GLY A 149 7.58 -32.61 6.72
N ALA A 150 7.30 -31.41 7.23
CA ALA A 150 6.31 -31.24 8.29
C ALA A 150 4.91 -31.21 7.66
N THR A 151 4.11 -32.22 7.98
CA THR A 151 2.70 -32.23 7.57
C THR A 151 1.96 -31.05 8.21
N LEU A 152 1.23 -30.30 7.38
CA LEU A 152 0.02 -29.50 7.69
C LEU A 152 0.11 -27.96 7.78
N PHE A 153 1.17 -27.30 7.30
CA PHE A 153 1.05 -25.86 7.03
C PHE A 153 0.48 -25.62 5.63
N ASP A 154 -0.77 -25.17 5.53
CA ASP A 154 -1.38 -24.67 4.30
C ASP A 154 -1.40 -23.13 4.36
N GLN A 155 -0.70 -22.49 3.42
CA GLN A 155 -0.64 -21.05 3.38
C GLN A 155 -2.03 -20.43 3.22
N THR A 156 -2.86 -20.97 2.35
CA THR A 156 -4.21 -20.44 2.09
C THR A 156 -4.99 -20.40 3.41
N VAL A 157 -4.91 -21.48 4.18
CA VAL A 157 -5.54 -21.56 5.51
C VAL A 157 -4.96 -20.53 6.47
N ALA A 158 -3.65 -20.28 6.46
CA ALA A 158 -3.04 -19.24 7.30
C ALA A 158 -3.53 -17.83 6.91
N LEU A 159 -3.65 -17.54 5.61
CA LEU A 159 -4.16 -16.25 5.14
C LEU A 159 -5.64 -16.08 5.51
N GLU A 160 -6.44 -17.13 5.37
CA GLU A 160 -7.83 -17.18 5.82
C GLU A 160 -7.93 -16.93 7.33
N GLN A 161 -7.13 -17.62 8.15
CA GLN A 161 -7.08 -17.43 9.60
C GLN A 161 -6.73 -15.98 9.96
N ALA A 162 -5.71 -15.41 9.31
CA ALA A 162 -5.27 -14.03 9.54
C ALA A 162 -6.35 -13.01 9.17
N PHE A 163 -6.98 -13.16 8.00
CA PHE A 163 -8.09 -12.31 7.58
C PHE A 163 -9.28 -12.44 8.52
N LEU A 164 -9.66 -13.65 8.91
CA LEU A 164 -10.77 -13.90 9.82
C LEU A 164 -10.53 -13.23 11.18
N ASN A 165 -9.30 -13.29 11.70
CA ASN A 165 -8.93 -12.58 12.92
C ASN A 165 -9.05 -11.05 12.74
N ALA A 166 -8.46 -10.51 11.68
CA ALA A 166 -8.37 -9.06 11.48
C ALA A 166 -9.70 -8.41 11.06
N ALA A 167 -10.49 -9.08 10.24
CA ALA A 167 -11.67 -8.52 9.58
C ALA A 167 -12.99 -9.01 10.16
N GLN A 168 -13.01 -10.17 10.82
CA GLN A 168 -14.22 -10.78 11.40
C GLN A 168 -14.14 -10.90 12.93
N GLY A 169 -13.04 -10.48 13.55
CA GLY A 169 -12.88 -10.49 15.02
C GLY A 169 -12.69 -11.89 15.59
N GLU A 170 -12.24 -12.84 14.76
CA GLU A 170 -11.91 -14.18 15.24
C GLU A 170 -10.66 -14.18 16.12
N SER A 171 -10.42 -15.30 16.81
CA SER A 171 -9.24 -15.48 17.68
C SER A 171 -8.59 -16.83 17.39
N LEU A 172 -8.32 -17.07 16.11
CA LEU A 172 -7.64 -18.24 15.59
C LEU A 172 -6.13 -18.12 15.83
N VAL A 173 -5.47 -19.26 16.04
CA VAL A 173 -4.03 -19.34 15.86
C VAL A 173 -3.79 -19.33 14.36
N VAL A 174 -2.90 -18.46 13.88
CA VAL A 174 -2.48 -18.42 12.47
C VAL A 174 -1.36 -19.43 12.29
N ASP A 175 -1.73 -20.69 12.09
CA ASP A 175 -0.81 -21.83 11.99
C ASP A 175 -0.89 -22.55 10.64
N GLY A 176 -1.79 -22.12 9.74
CA GLY A 176 -2.00 -22.78 8.45
C GLY A 176 -2.62 -24.16 8.56
N ILE A 177 -3.08 -24.58 9.75
CA ILE A 177 -3.61 -25.92 9.96
C ILE A 177 -5.13 -25.89 9.87
N PHE A 178 -5.67 -26.62 8.89
CA PHE A 178 -7.11 -26.89 8.82
C PHE A 178 -7.44 -28.22 9.48
N VAL A 179 -8.00 -28.15 10.69
CA VAL A 179 -8.55 -29.32 11.37
C VAL A 179 -10.04 -29.39 11.12
N GLU A 180 -10.51 -30.48 10.50
CA GLU A 180 -11.94 -30.72 10.34
C GLU A 180 -12.61 -31.06 11.67
N THR A 181 -12.04 -32.03 12.39
CA THR A 181 -12.57 -32.56 13.64
C THR A 181 -11.42 -32.77 14.63
N LEU A 182 -11.60 -32.31 15.86
CA LEU A 182 -10.67 -32.48 16.96
C LEU A 182 -10.76 -33.91 17.54
N PRO A 183 -9.75 -34.39 18.30
CA PRO A 183 -9.75 -35.74 18.87
C PRO A 183 -10.94 -36.06 19.79
N ASP A 184 -11.57 -35.03 20.37
CA ASP A 184 -12.77 -35.15 21.20
C ASP A 184 -14.08 -35.19 20.38
N GLY A 185 -13.99 -35.18 19.05
CA GLY A 185 -15.13 -35.17 18.12
C GLY A 185 -15.74 -33.79 17.89
N SER A 186 -15.21 -32.73 18.49
CA SER A 186 -15.66 -31.36 18.25
C SER A 186 -15.12 -30.80 16.93
N GLU A 187 -15.79 -29.80 16.36
CA GLU A 187 -15.36 -29.16 15.12
C GLU A 187 -14.11 -28.30 15.34
N GLY A 188 -13.17 -28.32 14.38
CA GLY A 188 -11.98 -27.50 14.45
C GLY A 188 -12.29 -26.00 14.36
N LYS A 189 -11.47 -25.18 15.03
CA LYS A 189 -11.72 -23.73 15.19
C LYS A 189 -11.75 -22.98 13.85
N THR A 190 -10.82 -23.27 12.94
CA THR A 190 -10.76 -22.66 11.61
C THR A 190 -12.03 -22.97 10.82
N LYS A 191 -12.45 -24.24 10.78
CA LYS A 191 -13.69 -24.68 10.14
C LYS A 191 -14.92 -23.96 10.72
N ALA A 192 -15.01 -23.86 12.04
CA ALA A 192 -16.10 -23.15 12.70
C ALA A 192 -16.11 -21.64 12.37
N ALA A 193 -14.93 -21.01 12.24
CA ALA A 193 -14.82 -19.61 11.84
C ALA A 193 -15.23 -19.39 10.37
N ILE A 194 -14.82 -20.29 9.47
CA ILE A 194 -15.25 -20.23 8.06
C ILE A 194 -16.77 -20.37 7.96
N LYS A 195 -17.43 -21.20 8.77
CA LYS A 195 -18.90 -21.25 8.80
C LYS A 195 -19.54 -19.94 9.22
N ARG A 196 -18.99 -19.26 10.22
CA ARG A 196 -19.48 -17.93 10.63
C ARG A 196 -19.29 -16.91 9.50
N TYR A 197 -18.16 -16.98 8.82
CA TYR A 197 -17.88 -16.11 7.69
C TYR A 197 -18.80 -16.38 6.48
N GLN A 198 -19.02 -17.64 6.11
CA GLN A 198 -20.01 -18.02 5.09
C GLN A 198 -21.42 -17.54 5.47
N THR A 199 -21.80 -17.62 6.75
CA THR A 199 -23.07 -17.08 7.26
C THR A 199 -23.15 -15.56 7.06
N TYR A 200 -22.06 -14.84 7.39
CA TYR A 200 -21.95 -13.40 7.16
C TYR A 200 -22.11 -13.06 5.67
N LEU A 201 -21.34 -13.72 4.80
CA LEU A 201 -21.40 -13.52 3.35
C LEU A 201 -22.79 -13.82 2.78
N LYS A 202 -23.45 -14.87 3.31
CA LYS A 202 -24.83 -15.23 2.94
C LYS A 202 -25.83 -14.15 3.34
N GLY A 203 -25.69 -13.59 4.54
CA GLY A 203 -26.50 -12.47 5.02
C GLY A 203 -26.35 -11.19 4.19
N ARG A 204 -25.19 -11.01 3.53
CA ARG A 204 -24.91 -9.90 2.59
C ARG A 204 -25.40 -10.17 1.17
N GLY A 205 -25.86 -11.39 0.88
CA GLY A 205 -26.23 -11.81 -0.48
C GLY A 205 -25.03 -12.04 -1.40
N TRP A 206 -23.83 -12.25 -0.85
CA TRP A 206 -22.60 -12.46 -1.61
C TRP A 206 -22.18 -13.92 -1.73
N TYR A 207 -22.91 -14.80 -1.03
CA TYR A 207 -22.67 -16.24 -0.99
C TYR A 207 -24.00 -16.98 -0.97
N ASP A 208 -24.20 -17.95 -1.87
CA ASP A 208 -25.42 -18.75 -1.99
C ASP A 208 -25.23 -20.23 -1.62
N GLY A 209 -23.99 -20.69 -1.51
CA GLY A 209 -23.60 -22.06 -1.16
C GLY A 209 -23.99 -22.54 0.25
N GLU A 210 -23.60 -23.78 0.55
CA GLU A 210 -23.84 -24.42 1.84
C GLU A 210 -22.85 -23.93 2.91
N ILE A 211 -23.33 -23.70 4.14
CA ILE A 211 -22.45 -23.32 5.26
C ILE A 211 -21.77 -24.59 5.79
N ASP A 212 -20.70 -24.99 5.12
CA ASP A 212 -19.98 -26.26 5.32
C ASP A 212 -18.65 -26.09 6.08
N GLY A 213 -18.14 -24.87 6.16
CA GLY A 213 -16.86 -24.54 6.80
C GLY A 213 -15.64 -24.78 5.92
N TYR A 214 -15.82 -24.96 4.61
CA TYR A 214 -14.74 -25.07 3.64
C TYR A 214 -14.61 -23.79 2.80
N TRP A 215 -13.37 -23.34 2.64
CA TRP A 215 -13.09 -22.18 1.80
C TRP A 215 -13.04 -22.56 0.31
N GLY A 216 -14.21 -22.79 -0.28
CA GLY A 216 -14.35 -23.07 -1.70
C GLY A 216 -14.42 -21.81 -2.58
N GLY A 217 -14.48 -21.99 -3.90
CA GLY A 217 -14.54 -20.88 -4.86
C GLY A 217 -15.70 -19.91 -4.65
N GLN A 218 -16.85 -20.36 -4.14
CA GLN A 218 -17.95 -19.46 -3.79
C GLN A 218 -17.65 -18.62 -2.54
N THR A 219 -16.99 -19.20 -1.52
CA THR A 219 -16.52 -18.46 -0.33
C THR A 219 -15.50 -17.41 -0.77
N GLN A 220 -14.59 -17.78 -1.68
CA GLN A 220 -13.59 -16.88 -2.26
C GLN A 220 -14.24 -15.70 -3.02
N ALA A 221 -15.22 -15.96 -3.89
CA ALA A 221 -15.93 -14.90 -4.61
C ALA A 221 -16.70 -13.94 -3.68
N GLY A 222 -17.25 -14.46 -2.57
CA GLY A 222 -17.84 -13.62 -1.52
C GLY A 222 -16.77 -12.80 -0.78
N HIS A 223 -15.61 -13.40 -0.53
CA HIS A 223 -14.47 -12.75 0.09
C HIS A 223 -13.90 -11.61 -0.75
N GLU A 224 -13.79 -11.76 -2.07
CA GLU A 224 -13.35 -10.69 -2.97
C GLU A 224 -14.24 -9.45 -2.93
N LYS A 225 -15.50 -9.58 -2.48
CA LYS A 225 -16.40 -8.45 -2.23
C LYS A 225 -16.23 -7.84 -0.84
N ARG A 226 -15.98 -8.68 0.17
CA ARG A 226 -15.76 -8.23 1.56
C ARG A 226 -14.39 -7.57 1.74
N TYR A 227 -13.36 -8.08 1.08
CA TYR A 227 -11.98 -7.62 1.28
C TYR A 227 -11.80 -6.12 1.00
N PRO A 228 -12.33 -5.54 -0.10
CA PRO A 228 -12.28 -4.09 -0.32
C PRO A 228 -13.00 -3.27 0.76
N GLU A 229 -14.13 -3.73 1.29
CA GLU A 229 -14.81 -3.05 2.40
C GLU A 229 -13.93 -3.05 3.66
N TRP A 230 -13.31 -4.18 3.97
CA TRP A 230 -12.41 -4.28 5.13
C TRP A 230 -11.21 -3.36 4.96
N VAL A 231 -10.61 -3.33 3.76
CA VAL A 231 -9.53 -2.40 3.44
C VAL A 231 -9.99 -0.96 3.62
N ALA A 232 -11.17 -0.57 3.14
CA ALA A 232 -11.70 0.78 3.31
C ALA A 232 -12.00 1.12 4.79
N GLU A 233 -12.46 0.14 5.59
CA GLU A 233 -12.72 0.29 7.02
C GLU A 233 -11.45 0.43 7.86
N THR A 234 -10.36 -0.22 7.44
CA THR A 234 -9.11 -0.33 8.21
C THR A 234 -7.95 0.50 7.68
N THR A 235 -8.09 1.08 6.49
CA THR A 235 -7.14 2.05 5.95
C THR A 235 -7.59 3.44 6.41
N PRO A 236 -6.99 4.04 7.45
CA PRO A 236 -7.19 5.46 7.70
C PRO A 236 -6.77 6.23 6.44
N ALA A 237 -7.57 7.22 6.05
CA ALA A 237 -7.19 8.15 5.00
C ALA A 237 -5.76 8.67 5.27
N PRO A 238 -4.91 8.80 4.23
CA PRO A 238 -3.51 9.17 4.43
C PRO A 238 -3.42 10.42 5.30
N ASN A 239 -2.61 10.32 6.36
CA ASN A 239 -2.31 11.46 7.19
C ASN A 239 -1.56 12.45 6.28
N PRO A 240 -2.11 13.63 6.00
CA PRO A 240 -1.49 14.57 5.08
C PRO A 240 -0.11 14.95 5.61
N SER A 241 0.89 15.04 4.73
CA SER A 241 2.11 15.78 5.04
C SER A 241 1.71 17.24 5.24
N TYR A 242 1.43 17.62 6.49
CA TYR A 242 1.11 18.99 6.83
C TYR A 242 2.39 19.82 6.83
N HIS A 243 2.53 20.71 5.85
CA HIS A 243 3.52 21.79 5.85
C HIS A 243 2.82 23.13 5.68
N THR A 244 3.49 24.23 6.02
CA THR A 244 2.91 25.57 5.80
C THR A 244 2.61 25.78 4.33
N ALA A 245 1.33 26.02 4.02
CA ALA A 245 0.86 26.10 2.66
C ALA A 245 1.41 27.31 1.91
N THR A 246 1.81 27.07 0.66
CA THR A 246 2.31 28.04 -0.30
C THR A 246 1.56 27.90 -1.62
N VAL A 247 1.69 28.89 -2.50
CA VAL A 247 1.14 28.76 -3.85
C VAL A 247 1.75 27.60 -4.64
N ALA A 248 2.93 27.07 -4.27
CA ALA A 248 3.54 25.94 -4.97
C ALA A 248 2.70 24.65 -4.81
N ASP A 249 2.01 24.49 -3.68
CA ASP A 249 1.26 23.28 -3.34
C ASP A 249 0.03 23.07 -4.24
N LEU A 250 -0.43 24.12 -4.91
CA LEU A 250 -1.50 24.05 -5.91
C LEU A 250 -1.11 23.21 -7.14
N ALA A 251 0.19 22.89 -7.31
CA ALA A 251 0.64 21.91 -8.31
C ALA A 251 0.12 20.49 -8.04
N GLU A 252 -0.35 20.20 -6.83
CA GLU A 252 -0.92 18.90 -6.46
C GLU A 252 -2.40 18.74 -6.85
N LEU A 253 -3.02 19.78 -7.40
CA LEU A 253 -4.39 19.73 -7.92
C LEU A 253 -4.41 19.07 -9.30
N GLU A 254 -5.46 18.29 -9.59
CA GLU A 254 -5.68 17.67 -10.90
C GLU A 254 -5.86 18.71 -12.01
N TYR A 255 -6.51 19.82 -11.66
CA TYR A 255 -6.76 20.95 -12.54
C TYR A 255 -6.38 22.27 -11.88
N VAL A 256 -5.87 23.22 -12.67
CA VAL A 256 -5.41 24.55 -12.22
C VAL A 256 -5.78 25.67 -13.19
N ASN A 257 -6.60 25.41 -14.20
CA ASN A 257 -6.97 26.38 -15.23
C ASN A 257 -7.72 27.59 -14.66
N GLY A 258 -8.64 27.38 -13.72
CA GLY A 258 -9.36 28.43 -13.00
C GLY A 258 -8.43 29.33 -12.17
N LEU A 259 -7.44 28.74 -11.50
CA LEU A 259 -6.41 29.46 -10.75
C LEU A 259 -5.45 30.20 -11.69
N GLN A 260 -5.13 29.62 -12.85
CA GLN A 260 -4.37 30.31 -13.91
C GLN A 260 -5.11 31.55 -14.40
N LYS A 261 -6.45 31.57 -14.43
CA LYS A 261 -7.22 32.78 -14.77
C LYS A 261 -6.98 33.91 -13.78
N ILE A 262 -6.97 33.59 -12.49
CA ILE A 262 -6.61 34.58 -11.46
C ILE A 262 -5.18 35.05 -11.69
N ALA A 263 -4.22 34.13 -11.83
CA ALA A 263 -2.83 34.49 -12.04
C ALA A 263 -2.63 35.41 -13.26
N HIS A 264 -3.41 35.20 -14.34
CA HIS A 264 -3.33 36.00 -15.56
C HIS A 264 -3.70 37.47 -15.34
N LEU A 265 -4.75 37.73 -14.57
CA LEU A 265 -5.16 39.09 -14.21
C LEU A 265 -4.07 39.86 -13.44
N TYR A 266 -3.10 39.14 -12.88
CA TYR A 266 -2.00 39.67 -12.08
C TYR A 266 -0.63 39.42 -12.73
N GLY A 267 -0.60 39.29 -14.07
CA GLY A 267 0.62 39.37 -14.88
C GLY A 267 1.10 38.06 -15.49
N TYR A 268 0.50 36.91 -15.16
CA TYR A 268 0.85 35.64 -15.80
C TYR A 268 0.36 35.60 -17.25
N GLY A 269 1.26 35.53 -18.23
CA GLY A 269 0.84 35.40 -19.64
C GLY A 269 0.10 36.63 -20.20
N ALA A 270 0.28 37.82 -19.62
CA ALA A 270 -0.41 39.06 -20.03
C ALA A 270 -0.24 39.43 -21.53
N ASN A 271 0.76 38.85 -22.21
CA ASN A 271 1.02 39.05 -23.65
C ASN A 271 0.75 37.78 -24.48
N GLN A 272 0.04 36.80 -23.93
CA GLN A 272 -0.24 35.50 -24.54
C GLN A 272 -1.74 35.37 -24.86
N ALA A 273 -2.06 34.67 -25.94
CA ALA A 273 -3.46 34.39 -26.29
C ALA A 273 -4.09 33.47 -25.23
N GLN A 274 -5.42 33.57 -25.06
CA GLN A 274 -6.17 32.89 -23.98
C GLN A 274 -5.87 31.39 -23.87
N GLU A 275 -5.70 30.71 -25.00
CA GLU A 275 -5.45 29.27 -25.07
C GLU A 275 -4.02 28.86 -24.73
N SER A 276 -3.04 29.77 -24.78
CA SER A 276 -1.63 29.43 -24.57
C SER A 276 -1.14 29.60 -23.13
N TRP A 277 -1.89 30.33 -22.29
CA TRP A 277 -1.56 30.50 -20.86
C TRP A 277 -2.41 29.62 -19.93
N MET A 278 -3.50 29.01 -20.41
CA MET A 278 -4.29 28.01 -19.66
C MET A 278 -3.88 26.59 -20.05
N ASP A 279 -2.66 26.19 -19.72
CA ASP A 279 -2.07 24.90 -20.12
C ASP A 279 -2.28 23.78 -19.09
N ASN A 280 -3.01 24.06 -18.01
CA ASN A 280 -3.18 23.17 -16.86
C ASN A 280 -1.86 22.73 -16.21
N ARG A 281 -0.81 23.56 -16.31
CA ARG A 281 0.48 23.31 -15.67
C ARG A 281 0.78 24.40 -14.65
N TRP A 282 0.93 23.99 -13.39
CA TRP A 282 1.24 24.92 -12.31
C TRP A 282 2.73 25.28 -12.26
N GLY A 283 3.14 26.20 -13.13
CA GLY A 283 4.53 26.67 -13.22
C GLY A 283 4.81 27.98 -12.48
N GLY A 284 6.08 28.43 -12.53
CA GLY A 284 6.52 29.65 -11.85
C GLY A 284 5.77 30.93 -12.25
N GLY A 285 5.25 30.99 -13.49
CA GLY A 285 4.40 32.09 -13.94
C GLY A 285 3.04 32.11 -13.24
N SER A 286 2.36 30.96 -13.16
CA SER A 286 1.09 30.78 -12.44
C SER A 286 1.26 31.09 -10.95
N GLN A 287 2.35 30.58 -10.35
CA GLN A 287 2.70 30.86 -8.95
C GLN A 287 2.91 32.35 -8.70
N SER A 288 3.70 33.03 -9.54
CA SER A 288 3.98 34.46 -9.37
C SER A 288 2.72 35.31 -9.53
N GLY A 289 1.89 35.03 -10.54
CA GLY A 289 0.63 35.76 -10.75
C GLY A 289 -0.36 35.55 -9.61
N LEU A 290 -0.53 34.31 -9.13
CA LEU A 290 -1.40 34.05 -7.99
C LEU A 290 -0.84 34.65 -6.70
N GLN A 291 0.47 34.59 -6.47
CA GLN A 291 1.09 35.23 -5.30
C GLN A 291 0.86 36.75 -5.33
N ALA A 292 0.99 37.40 -6.50
CA ALA A 292 0.68 38.83 -6.63
C ALA A 292 -0.79 39.15 -6.31
N PHE A 293 -1.74 38.28 -6.73
CA PHE A 293 -3.13 38.38 -6.31
C PHE A 293 -3.30 38.28 -4.80
N LEU A 294 -2.64 37.30 -4.15
CA LEU A 294 -2.71 37.10 -2.71
C LEU A 294 -2.08 38.27 -1.95
N ASP A 295 -0.93 38.77 -2.38
CA ASP A 295 -0.25 39.92 -1.78
C ASP A 295 -1.13 41.16 -1.80
N GLN A 296 -1.81 41.41 -2.94
CA GLN A 296 -2.65 42.59 -3.12
C GLN A 296 -3.98 42.51 -2.37
N ASN A 297 -4.59 41.32 -2.24
CA ASN A 297 -5.98 41.19 -1.77
C ASN A 297 -6.13 40.45 -0.43
N HIS A 298 -5.14 39.64 -0.04
CA HIS A 298 -5.25 38.68 1.07
C HIS A 298 -3.99 38.64 1.96
N GLY A 299 -3.16 39.69 1.93
CA GLY A 299 -1.97 39.80 2.79
C GLY A 299 -0.91 38.74 2.50
N GLY A 300 -0.88 38.21 1.27
CA GLY A 300 0.06 37.18 0.81
C GLY A 300 -0.24 35.75 1.26
N SER A 301 -1.34 35.53 1.98
CA SER A 301 -1.67 34.23 2.58
C SER A 301 -2.71 33.47 1.75
N LEU A 302 -2.29 32.30 1.23
CA LEU A 302 -3.17 31.35 0.55
C LEU A 302 -4.31 30.90 1.48
N ALA A 303 -3.97 30.55 2.72
CA ALA A 303 -4.95 30.17 3.73
C ALA A 303 -5.99 31.27 3.96
N THR A 304 -5.57 32.53 4.11
CA THR A 304 -6.49 33.67 4.32
C THR A 304 -7.48 33.81 3.18
N TRP A 305 -7.01 33.70 1.93
CA TRP A 305 -7.89 33.70 0.77
C TRP A 305 -8.88 32.53 0.79
N LEU A 306 -8.40 31.31 1.03
CA LEU A 306 -9.24 30.11 1.09
C LEU A 306 -10.26 30.14 2.22
N ARG A 307 -9.94 30.69 3.39
CA ARG A 307 -10.90 30.91 4.48
C ARG A 307 -11.96 31.94 4.11
N SER A 308 -11.57 33.01 3.41
CA SER A 308 -12.46 34.13 3.13
C SER A 308 -13.66 33.77 2.25
N ARG A 309 -13.50 32.79 1.34
CA ARG A 309 -14.51 32.49 0.31
C ARG A 309 -14.69 31.01 -0.01
N TRP A 310 -13.69 30.18 0.24
CA TRP A 310 -13.64 28.82 -0.30
C TRP A 310 -13.83 27.73 0.76
N GLY A 311 -14.27 28.11 1.96
CA GLY A 311 -14.69 27.18 3.00
C GLY A 311 -13.54 26.39 3.62
N TYR A 312 -12.31 26.93 3.61
CA TYR A 312 -11.26 26.43 4.49
C TYR A 312 -11.57 26.86 5.92
N SER A 313 -11.70 25.91 6.84
CA SER A 313 -12.19 26.15 8.21
C SER A 313 -11.14 25.93 9.29
N ASP A 314 -9.97 25.41 8.93
CA ASP A 314 -8.97 25.04 9.93
C ASP A 314 -8.26 26.29 10.47
N ASN A 315 -7.89 26.21 11.75
CA ASN A 315 -7.20 27.27 12.48
C ASN A 315 -5.67 27.15 12.36
N ASP A 316 -5.20 26.59 11.25
CA ASP A 316 -3.80 26.46 10.88
C ASP A 316 -3.58 26.98 9.45
N ASP A 317 -2.33 27.07 9.02
CA ASP A 317 -1.95 27.42 7.64
C ASP A 317 -1.34 26.18 6.94
N LEU A 318 -1.80 24.97 7.27
CA LEU A 318 -1.17 23.74 6.82
C LEU A 318 -1.83 23.22 5.55
N TRP A 319 -1.00 22.83 4.59
CA TRP A 319 -1.46 22.15 3.39
C TRP A 319 -1.93 20.74 3.74
N GLY A 320 -3.25 20.55 3.74
CA GLY A 320 -3.93 19.30 4.06
C GLY A 320 -5.28 19.19 3.34
N PRO A 321 -6.09 18.13 3.59
CA PRO A 321 -7.28 17.78 2.86
C PRO A 321 -8.31 18.90 2.84
N ASN A 322 -8.48 19.60 3.96
CA ASN A 322 -9.44 20.70 4.07
C ASN A 322 -8.98 21.91 3.24
N MET A 323 -7.68 22.25 3.26
CA MET A 323 -7.14 23.33 2.44
C MET A 323 -7.15 22.96 0.95
N ARG A 324 -6.76 21.72 0.61
CA ARG A 324 -6.82 21.20 -0.76
C ARG A 324 -8.26 21.20 -1.28
N ALA A 325 -9.23 20.74 -0.49
CA ALA A 325 -10.64 20.78 -0.88
C ALA A 325 -11.14 22.22 -1.10
N ALA A 326 -10.69 23.18 -0.28
CA ALA A 326 -10.98 24.59 -0.51
C ALA A 326 -10.33 25.11 -1.79
N ALA A 327 -9.09 24.71 -2.08
CA ALA A 327 -8.39 25.07 -3.31
C ALA A 327 -9.05 24.46 -4.56
N VAL A 328 -9.55 23.22 -4.50
CA VAL A 328 -10.36 22.60 -5.57
C VAL A 328 -11.65 23.38 -5.82
N ARG A 329 -12.34 23.82 -4.76
CA ARG A 329 -13.53 24.68 -4.91
C ARG A 329 -13.17 26.00 -5.56
N ALA A 330 -12.06 26.62 -5.14
CA ALA A 330 -11.57 27.85 -5.74
C ALA A 330 -11.25 27.65 -7.23
N GLU A 331 -10.51 26.59 -7.58
CA GLU A 331 -10.22 26.23 -8.97
C GLU A 331 -11.51 26.10 -9.79
N HIS A 332 -12.44 25.24 -9.33
CA HIS A 332 -13.67 24.95 -10.04
C HIS A 332 -14.53 26.21 -10.28
N GLU A 333 -14.74 27.01 -9.25
CA GLU A 333 -15.58 28.21 -9.35
C GLU A 333 -14.92 29.31 -10.20
N ASN A 334 -13.60 29.46 -10.16
CA ASN A 334 -12.90 30.41 -11.04
C ASN A 334 -12.83 29.89 -12.49
N PHE A 335 -12.81 28.57 -12.68
CA PHE A 335 -12.94 28.00 -14.01
C PHE A 335 -14.33 28.28 -14.60
N LEU A 336 -15.40 28.12 -13.81
CA LEU A 336 -16.78 28.37 -14.22
C LEU A 336 -17.15 29.84 -14.35
N ALA A 337 -16.48 30.74 -13.63
CA ALA A 337 -16.71 32.18 -13.70
C ALA A 337 -16.26 32.76 -15.06
N LEU A 338 -17.13 32.60 -16.05
CA LEU A 338 -17.26 33.37 -17.29
C LEU A 338 -18.75 33.55 -17.59
#